data_AF-A0A1S3YP17-F1
#
_entry.id   AF-A0A1S3YP17-F1
#
_cell.length_a   1.000
_cell.length_b   1.000
_cell.length_c   1.000
_cell.angle_alpha   90.00
_cell.angle_beta   90.00
_cell.angle_gamma   90.00
#
_symmetry.space_group_name_H-M   'P 1'
#
loop_
_entity.id
_entity.type
_entity.pdbx_description
1 polymer ?
#
loop_
_entity_poly.entity_id
_entity_poly.type
_entity_poly.pdbx_seq_one_letter_code
_entity_poly.pdbx_strand_id
1 'polypeptide(L)'
;METDVPEIPGPRPPKGPLLDHLKEVGVWAVKLPSADAIVVRRTLSCLAENPGGLPGVKESTEQIERREAFWSTIKPAHFGVKIASKSLLGVIRFITVGVFIGLFGKTGIGRWLLLKFPSLFSLGWFRKKGPTEDEVASATFKMWFVGHGFSDDSLASQGNRKPDTEIITRVMGPEIGYLTTPIILVQCALILLKERDNLPKGGVFPPGIVFGATDLQDRLQQNGISFDVISKNNV
;
A
#
# COMPACT_ATOMS: atom_id res chain seq x y z
N MET A 1 3.77 -15.66 21.73
CA MET A 1 4.11 -14.24 21.95
C MET A 1 3.00 -13.43 21.31
N GLU A 2 2.00 -13.07 22.11
CA GLU A 2 1.06 -12.01 21.76
C GLU A 2 1.88 -10.73 21.62
N THR A 3 2.10 -10.31 20.37
CA THR A 3 2.66 -9.00 20.10
C THR A 3 1.56 -7.99 20.36
N ASP A 4 1.72 -7.15 21.37
CA ASP A 4 0.95 -5.93 21.57
C ASP A 4 0.86 -5.22 20.22
N VAL A 5 -0.32 -5.24 19.60
CA VAL A 5 -0.55 -4.54 18.34
C VAL A 5 -0.83 -3.10 18.77
N PRO A 6 0.05 -2.13 18.49
CA PRO A 6 -0.16 -0.77 18.96
C PRO A 6 -1.52 -0.28 18.48
N GLU A 7 -2.30 0.21 19.44
CA GLU A 7 -3.67 0.63 19.24
C GLU A 7 -3.67 1.90 18.39
N ILE A 8 -3.96 1.74 17.09
CA ILE A 8 -4.35 2.87 16.25
C ILE A 8 -5.62 3.46 16.86
N PRO A 9 -5.64 4.74 17.28
CA PRO A 9 -6.80 5.33 17.91
C PRO A 9 -8.04 5.29 17.02
N GLY A 10 -9.21 5.16 17.66
CA GLY A 10 -10.51 5.17 16.99
C GLY A 10 -11.11 3.78 16.74
N PRO A 11 -12.39 3.73 16.32
CA PRO A 11 -13.07 2.47 16.08
C PRO A 11 -12.47 1.77 14.85
N ARG A 12 -12.21 0.45 14.99
CA ARG A 12 -11.87 -0.37 13.83
C ARG A 12 -13.01 -0.28 12.81
N PRO A 13 -12.72 -0.07 11.52
CA PRO A 13 -13.75 -0.08 10.51
C PRO A 13 -14.47 -1.44 10.54
N PRO A 14 -15.80 -1.46 10.36
CA PRO A 14 -16.56 -2.71 10.33
C PRO A 14 -15.98 -3.63 9.25
N LYS A 15 -16.15 -4.94 9.43
CA LYS A 15 -15.82 -5.90 8.37
C LYS A 15 -16.71 -5.59 7.17
N GLY A 16 -16.15 -4.89 6.19
CA GLY A 16 -16.83 -4.54 4.94
C GLY A 16 -17.24 -5.79 4.15
N PRO A 17 -18.09 -5.63 3.13
CA PRO A 17 -18.52 -6.73 2.29
C PRO A 17 -17.32 -7.38 1.58
N LEU A 18 -17.44 -8.66 1.24
CA LEU A 18 -16.40 -9.39 0.52
C LEU A 18 -16.14 -8.78 -0.87
N LEU A 19 -17.23 -8.39 -1.54
CA LEU A 19 -17.26 -7.70 -2.82
C LEU A 19 -17.83 -6.31 -2.61
N ASP A 20 -17.14 -5.30 -3.11
CA ASP A 20 -17.52 -3.90 -2.98
C ASP A 20 -17.55 -3.24 -4.36
N HIS A 21 -18.56 -2.41 -4.61
CA HIS A 21 -18.63 -1.62 -5.83
C HIS A 21 -18.39 -0.16 -5.47
N LEU A 22 -17.16 0.28 -5.70
CA LEU A 22 -16.74 1.65 -5.44
C LEU A 22 -17.17 2.49 -6.63
N LYS A 23 -18.35 3.10 -6.53
CA LYS A 23 -19.01 3.81 -7.64
C LYS A 23 -18.23 5.06 -8.04
N GLU A 24 -17.63 5.73 -7.07
CA GLU A 24 -16.86 6.97 -7.20
C GLU A 24 -15.64 6.78 -8.11
N VAL A 25 -15.05 5.59 -8.09
CA VAL A 25 -13.90 5.20 -8.91
C VAL A 25 -14.25 4.22 -10.04
N GLY A 26 -15.51 3.80 -10.12
CA GLY A 26 -16.04 2.93 -11.18
C GLY A 26 -15.42 1.54 -11.22
N VAL A 27 -15.12 0.93 -10.07
CA VAL A 27 -14.50 -0.41 -10.00
C VAL A 27 -15.19 -1.34 -9.01
N TRP A 28 -15.16 -2.62 -9.33
CA TRP A 28 -15.50 -3.71 -8.43
C TRP A 28 -14.24 -4.17 -7.72
N ALA A 29 -14.29 -4.27 -6.40
CA ALA A 29 -13.14 -4.56 -5.55
C ALA A 29 -13.44 -5.74 -4.63
N VAL A 30 -12.47 -6.64 -4.49
CA VAL A 30 -12.52 -7.75 -3.54
C VAL A 30 -11.34 -7.64 -2.59
N LYS A 31 -11.56 -7.98 -1.31
CA LYS A 31 -10.48 -7.97 -0.31
C LYS A 31 -9.33 -8.85 -0.77
N LEU A 32 -8.12 -8.28 -0.79
CA LEU A 32 -6.91 -9.00 -1.13
C LEU A 32 -6.15 -9.32 0.17
N PRO A 33 -5.96 -10.60 0.53
CA PRO A 33 -5.06 -10.97 1.62
C PRO A 33 -3.61 -10.83 1.13
N SER A 34 -3.07 -9.61 1.13
CA SER A 34 -1.68 -9.32 0.74
C SER A 34 -0.77 -8.96 1.91
N ALA A 35 0.53 -9.12 1.69
CA ALA A 35 1.56 -8.66 2.62
C ALA A 35 1.54 -7.13 2.77
N ASP A 36 1.10 -6.39 1.76
CA ASP A 36 1.08 -4.92 1.77
C ASP A 36 0.27 -4.38 2.95
N ALA A 37 -0.88 -4.99 3.24
CA ALA A 37 -1.69 -4.58 4.38
C ALA A 37 -0.94 -4.75 5.72
N ILE A 38 -0.11 -5.79 5.84
CA ILE A 38 0.71 -6.03 7.04
C ILE A 38 1.84 -5.01 7.10
N VAL A 39 2.53 -4.75 5.99
CA VAL A 39 3.65 -3.81 5.93
C VAL A 39 3.18 -2.38 6.25
N VAL A 40 2.08 -1.92 5.66
CA VAL A 40 1.54 -0.58 5.93
C VAL A 40 1.04 -0.47 7.37
N ARG A 41 0.36 -1.50 7.90
CA ARG A 41 -0.03 -1.50 9.32
C ARG A 41 1.19 -1.39 10.23
N ARG A 42 2.27 -2.13 9.95
CA ARG A 42 3.53 -2.02 10.71
C ARG A 42 4.14 -0.62 10.62
N THR A 43 4.10 0.04 9.47
CA THR A 43 4.51 1.45 9.34
C THR A 43 3.70 2.34 10.29
N LEU A 44 2.38 2.24 10.26
CA LEU A 44 1.47 3.09 11.04
C LEU A 44 1.55 2.79 12.55
N SER A 45 1.75 1.52 12.89
CA SER A 45 2.07 1.05 14.24
C SER A 45 3.38 1.67 14.76
N CYS A 46 4.45 1.61 13.97
CA CYS A 46 5.73 2.20 14.32
C CYS A 46 5.63 3.72 14.50
N LEU A 47 4.82 4.39 13.67
CA LEU A 47 4.53 5.82 13.80
C LEU A 47 3.74 6.14 15.07
N ALA A 48 2.77 5.30 15.45
CA ALA A 48 2.01 5.49 16.69
C ALA A 48 2.94 5.41 17.93
N GLU A 49 3.91 4.51 17.91
CA GLU A 49 4.92 4.36 18.97
C GLU A 49 6.00 5.46 18.92
N ASN A 50 6.25 6.04 17.74
CA ASN A 50 7.28 7.06 17.51
C ASN A 50 6.68 8.24 16.74
N PRO A 51 5.94 9.16 17.39
CA PRO A 51 5.22 10.24 16.71
C PRO A 51 6.10 11.21 15.92
N GLY A 52 7.38 11.34 16.30
CA GLY A 52 8.38 12.11 15.55
C GLY A 52 9.05 11.33 14.41
N GLY A 53 8.69 10.07 14.19
CA GLY A 53 9.42 9.14 13.33
C GLY A 53 10.66 8.53 13.98
N LEU A 54 11.37 7.69 13.23
CA LEU A 54 12.59 7.04 13.71
C LEU A 54 13.80 7.97 13.56
N PRO A 55 14.59 8.19 14.62
CA PRO A 55 15.76 9.06 14.54
C PRO A 55 16.87 8.44 13.68
N GLY A 56 17.61 9.31 13.00
CA GLY A 56 18.82 8.95 12.28
C GLY A 56 20.02 8.71 13.19
N VAL A 57 21.14 8.26 12.62
CA VAL A 57 22.38 8.01 13.37
C VAL A 57 23.07 9.31 13.80
N LYS A 58 23.08 10.31 12.91
CA LYS A 58 23.79 11.58 13.07
C LYS A 58 23.03 12.71 12.37
N GLU A 59 21.78 12.91 12.77
CA GLU A 59 20.97 14.00 12.22
C GLU A 59 21.49 15.38 12.70
N SER A 60 21.50 16.36 11.80
CA SER A 60 21.58 17.77 12.17
C SER A 60 20.25 18.25 12.78
N THR A 61 20.27 19.39 13.48
CA THR A 61 19.05 19.99 14.04
C THR A 61 17.98 20.22 12.97
N GLU A 62 18.37 20.73 11.80
CA GLU A 62 17.46 20.96 10.67
C GLU A 62 16.81 19.65 10.16
N GLN A 63 17.55 18.54 10.18
CA GLN A 63 17.04 17.24 9.75
C GLN A 63 16.06 16.64 10.75
N ILE A 64 16.33 16.80 12.06
CA ILE A 64 15.41 16.41 13.14
C ILE A 64 14.10 17.18 12.99
N GLU A 65 14.17 18.50 12.86
CA GLU A 65 13.00 19.37 12.71
C GLU A 65 12.19 18.99 11.46
N ARG A 66 12.84 18.76 10.32
CA ARG A 66 12.17 18.32 9.08
C ARG A 66 11.46 16.97 9.27
N ARG A 67 12.13 16.00 9.91
CA ARG A 67 11.56 14.67 10.16
C ARG A 67 10.33 14.76 11.06
N GLU A 68 10.46 15.44 12.21
CA GLU A 68 9.38 15.57 13.17
C GLU A 68 8.21 16.38 12.61
N ALA A 69 8.48 17.46 11.88
CA ALA A 69 7.46 18.24 11.19
C ALA A 69 6.66 17.36 10.21
N PHE A 70 7.33 16.56 9.38
CA PHE A 70 6.66 15.65 8.45
C PHE A 70 5.74 14.66 9.20
N TRP A 71 6.28 13.94 10.18
CA TRP A 71 5.53 12.90 10.88
C TRP A 71 4.38 13.45 11.74
N SER A 72 4.50 14.69 12.23
CA SER A 72 3.41 15.36 12.96
C SER A 72 2.14 15.55 12.13
N THR A 73 2.27 15.62 10.79
CA THR A 73 1.14 15.76 9.85
C THR A 73 0.42 14.44 9.57
N ILE A 74 1.05 13.30 9.88
CA ILE A 74 0.54 11.98 9.54
C ILE A 74 -0.15 11.37 10.75
N LYS A 75 -1.42 11.02 10.60
CA LYS A 75 -2.17 10.29 11.64
C LYS A 75 -2.17 8.78 11.32
N PRO A 76 -1.86 7.90 12.29
CA PRO A 76 -2.04 6.46 12.12
C PRO A 76 -3.48 6.12 11.70
N ALA A 77 -3.64 5.19 10.77
CA ALA A 77 -4.94 4.85 10.20
C ALA A 77 -5.15 3.33 10.08
N HIS A 78 -6.41 2.88 10.19
CA HIS A 78 -6.73 1.50 9.89
C HIS A 78 -6.62 1.25 8.38
N PHE A 79 -5.70 0.37 7.99
CA PHE A 79 -5.40 0.11 6.58
C PHE A 79 -5.89 -1.26 6.11
N GLY A 80 -6.34 -1.32 4.86
CA GLY A 80 -6.73 -2.55 4.17
C GLY A 80 -6.51 -2.43 2.67
N VAL A 81 -6.35 -3.58 2.00
CA VAL A 81 -6.08 -3.65 0.56
C VAL A 81 -7.18 -4.44 -0.12
N LYS A 82 -7.62 -3.94 -1.27
CA LYS A 82 -8.52 -4.62 -2.18
C LYS A 82 -7.85 -4.67 -3.56
N ILE A 83 -8.10 -5.76 -4.29
CA ILE A 83 -7.78 -5.82 -5.72
C ILE A 83 -9.04 -5.48 -6.50
N ALA A 84 -8.92 -4.67 -7.54
CA ALA A 84 -10.06 -4.08 -8.22
C ALA A 84 -10.00 -4.26 -9.74
N SER A 85 -11.18 -4.34 -10.36
CA SER A 85 -11.38 -4.47 -11.80
C SER A 85 -12.57 -3.59 -12.22
N LYS A 86 -12.50 -3.00 -13.42
CA LYS A 86 -13.65 -2.30 -14.03
C LYS A 86 -14.82 -3.24 -14.36
N SER A 87 -14.56 -4.54 -14.46
CA SER A 87 -15.56 -5.55 -14.78
C SER A 87 -15.72 -6.57 -13.65
N LEU A 88 -16.98 -6.97 -13.39
CA LEU A 88 -17.31 -8.03 -12.45
C LEU A 88 -16.67 -9.36 -12.84
N LEU A 89 -16.60 -9.64 -14.15
CA LEU A 89 -15.89 -10.82 -14.67
C LEU A 89 -14.40 -10.83 -14.28
N GLY A 90 -13.74 -9.67 -14.28
CA GLY A 90 -12.36 -9.55 -13.80
C GLY A 90 -12.23 -9.92 -12.32
N VAL A 91 -13.18 -9.49 -11.48
CA VAL A 91 -13.19 -9.87 -10.06
C VAL A 91 -13.43 -11.38 -9.87
N ILE A 92 -14.33 -11.98 -10.66
CA ILE A 92 -14.54 -13.44 -10.66
C ILE A 92 -13.24 -14.17 -11.04
N ARG A 93 -12.49 -13.66 -12.02
CA ARG A 93 -11.17 -14.21 -12.37
C ARG A 93 -10.22 -14.12 -11.17
N PHE A 94 -10.13 -12.99 -10.48
CA PHE A 94 -9.27 -12.83 -9.30
C PHE A 94 -9.60 -13.84 -8.20
N ILE A 95 -10.89 -14.01 -7.89
CA ILE A 95 -11.37 -14.96 -6.90
C ILE A 95 -11.00 -16.39 -7.31
N THR A 96 -11.23 -16.74 -8.58
CA THR A 96 -10.94 -18.09 -9.10
C THR A 96 -9.45 -18.42 -8.99
N VAL A 97 -8.58 -17.49 -9.38
CA VAL A 97 -7.12 -17.64 -9.23
C VAL A 97 -6.74 -17.76 -7.76
N GLY A 98 -7.32 -16.93 -6.88
CA GLY A 98 -7.10 -17.00 -5.44
C GLY A 98 -7.50 -18.36 -4.84
N VAL A 99 -8.62 -18.94 -5.29
CA VAL A 99 -9.09 -20.28 -4.90
C VAL A 99 -8.10 -21.34 -5.35
N PHE A 100 -7.63 -21.29 -6.60
CA PHE A 100 -6.62 -22.25 -7.08
C PHE A 100 -5.32 -22.17 -6.28
N ILE A 101 -4.83 -20.96 -6.00
CA ILE A 101 -3.65 -20.78 -5.14
C ILE A 101 -3.91 -21.32 -3.73
N GLY A 102 -5.08 -21.04 -3.14
CA GLY A 102 -5.44 -21.49 -1.80
C GLY A 102 -5.58 -23.01 -1.65
N LEU A 103 -6.11 -23.68 -2.68
CA LEU A 103 -6.30 -25.14 -2.72
C LEU A 103 -4.99 -25.88 -3.03
N PHE A 104 -4.30 -25.48 -4.10
CA PHE A 104 -3.12 -26.20 -4.59
C PHE A 104 -1.81 -25.71 -3.94
N GLY A 105 -1.77 -24.49 -3.40
CA GLY A 105 -0.56 -23.92 -2.80
C GLY A 105 -0.13 -24.53 -1.46
N LYS A 106 -0.93 -25.44 -0.87
CA LYS A 106 -0.61 -26.07 0.42
C LYS A 106 0.26 -27.33 0.29
N THR A 107 0.21 -28.03 -0.84
CA THR A 107 0.93 -29.29 -1.06
C THR A 107 2.05 -29.13 -2.09
N GLY A 108 3.09 -29.98 -2.01
CA GLY A 108 4.19 -29.93 -2.97
C GLY A 108 3.75 -30.19 -4.41
N ILE A 109 2.87 -31.20 -4.61
CA ILE A 109 2.30 -31.54 -5.92
C ILE A 109 1.44 -30.40 -6.46
N GLY A 110 0.61 -29.77 -5.62
CA GLY A 110 -0.24 -28.65 -6.04
C GLY A 110 0.60 -27.43 -6.43
N ARG A 111 1.63 -27.07 -5.67
CA ARG A 111 2.58 -26.01 -6.04
C ARG A 111 3.27 -26.31 -7.37
N TRP A 112 3.73 -27.54 -7.55
CA TRP A 112 4.31 -27.98 -8.82
C TRP A 112 3.33 -27.79 -9.97
N LEU A 113 2.05 -28.13 -9.79
CA LEU A 113 1.01 -27.99 -10.81
C LEU A 113 0.75 -26.52 -11.16
N LEU A 114 0.63 -25.64 -10.17
CA LEU A 114 0.46 -24.19 -10.35
C LEU A 114 1.63 -23.60 -11.15
N LEU A 115 2.86 -23.98 -10.83
CA LEU A 115 4.08 -23.48 -11.51
C LEU A 115 4.30 -24.11 -12.89
N LYS A 116 3.90 -25.38 -13.08
CA LYS A 116 4.04 -26.09 -14.35
C LYS A 116 2.99 -25.66 -15.36
N PHE A 117 1.79 -25.24 -14.93
CA PHE A 117 0.70 -24.84 -15.81
C PHE A 117 0.07 -23.50 -15.39
N PRO A 118 0.84 -22.41 -15.26
CA PRO A 118 0.34 -21.14 -14.73
C PRO A 118 -0.84 -20.62 -15.54
N SER A 119 -0.78 -20.72 -16.88
CA SER A 119 -1.86 -20.29 -17.77
C SER A 119 -3.18 -21.01 -17.52
N LEU A 120 -3.17 -22.26 -17.06
CA LEU A 120 -4.40 -22.97 -16.74
C LEU A 120 -5.00 -22.42 -15.43
N PHE A 121 -4.18 -22.34 -14.39
CA PHE A 121 -4.60 -21.90 -13.05
C PHE A 121 -4.74 -20.39 -12.90
N SER A 122 -4.35 -19.62 -13.91
CA SER A 122 -4.56 -18.18 -14.00
C SER A 122 -5.62 -17.80 -15.04
N LEU A 123 -6.30 -18.77 -15.66
CA LEU A 123 -7.26 -18.54 -16.76
C LEU A 123 -6.66 -17.69 -17.90
N GLY A 124 -5.42 -17.99 -18.30
CA GLY A 124 -4.68 -17.32 -19.36
C GLY A 124 -3.97 -16.03 -18.95
N TRP A 125 -4.19 -15.54 -17.73
CA TRP A 125 -3.62 -14.27 -17.26
C TRP A 125 -2.10 -14.31 -17.06
N PHE A 126 -1.57 -15.38 -16.48
CA PHE A 126 -0.14 -15.61 -16.33
C PHE A 126 0.37 -16.66 -17.32
N ARG A 127 1.55 -16.40 -17.88
CA ARG A 127 2.21 -17.29 -18.84
C ARG A 127 3.62 -17.58 -18.36
N LYS A 128 4.17 -18.74 -18.72
CA LYS A 128 5.54 -19.12 -18.32
C LYS A 128 6.62 -18.17 -18.81
N LYS A 129 6.45 -17.63 -20.02
CA LYS A 129 7.40 -16.70 -20.62
C LYS A 129 7.27 -15.28 -20.07
N GLY A 130 6.32 -15.03 -19.17
CA GLY A 130 5.98 -13.68 -18.73
C GLY A 130 5.28 -12.86 -19.83
N PRO A 131 5.10 -11.56 -19.59
CA PRO A 131 4.65 -10.62 -20.62
C PRO A 131 5.76 -10.33 -21.65
N THR A 132 5.37 -9.88 -22.85
CA THR A 132 6.32 -9.37 -23.85
C THR A 132 6.83 -7.97 -23.47
N GLU A 133 7.93 -7.54 -24.08
CA GLU A 133 8.46 -6.18 -23.88
C GLU A 133 7.42 -5.10 -24.27
N ASP A 134 6.68 -5.31 -25.35
CA ASP A 134 5.60 -4.39 -25.76
C ASP A 134 4.43 -4.37 -24.77
N GLU A 135 4.06 -5.54 -24.22
CA GLU A 135 3.05 -5.64 -23.15
C GLU A 135 3.50 -4.88 -21.90
N VAL A 136 4.80 -4.93 -21.55
CA VAL A 136 5.37 -4.17 -20.43
C VAL A 136 5.43 -2.67 -20.74
N ALA A 137 5.89 -2.29 -21.93
CA ALA A 137 6.08 -0.89 -22.32
C ALA A 137 4.75 -0.12 -22.46
N SER A 138 3.67 -0.80 -22.87
CA SER A 138 2.35 -0.19 -23.01
C SER A 138 1.46 -0.29 -21.75
N ALA A 139 1.83 -1.13 -20.78
CA ALA A 139 1.06 -1.29 -19.56
C ALA A 139 1.29 -0.13 -18.57
N THR A 140 0.25 0.16 -17.80
CA THR A 140 0.27 1.15 -16.71
C THR A 140 -0.42 0.55 -15.49
N PHE A 141 -0.14 1.11 -14.33
CA PHE A 141 -0.89 0.79 -13.12
C PHE A 141 -1.68 1.98 -12.61
N LYS A 142 -2.70 1.65 -11.82
CA LYS A 142 -3.51 2.62 -11.10
C LYS A 142 -3.88 2.05 -9.74
N MET A 143 -3.50 2.77 -8.70
CA MET A 143 -3.86 2.47 -7.32
C MET A 143 -4.71 3.61 -6.77
N TRP A 144 -5.84 3.25 -6.16
CA TRP A 144 -6.73 4.21 -5.52
C TRP A 144 -6.62 4.04 -4.00
N PHE A 145 -6.50 5.17 -3.31
CA PHE A 145 -6.54 5.23 -1.85
C PHE A 145 -7.81 5.96 -1.45
N VAL A 146 -8.71 5.26 -0.79
CA VAL A 146 -9.99 5.79 -0.30
C VAL A 146 -9.90 5.89 1.22
N GLY A 147 -9.72 7.11 1.71
CA GLY A 147 -9.62 7.43 3.13
C GLY A 147 -10.95 7.92 3.67
N HIS A 148 -11.35 7.40 4.83
CA HIS A 148 -12.50 7.90 5.59
C HIS A 148 -12.01 8.39 6.94
N GLY A 149 -12.41 9.61 7.32
CA GLY A 149 -11.98 10.24 8.57
C GLY A 149 -13.03 11.19 9.13
N PHE A 150 -12.64 11.93 10.14
CA PHE A 150 -13.48 12.93 10.79
C PHE A 150 -13.04 14.33 10.37
N SER A 151 -14.00 15.22 10.19
CA SER A 151 -13.79 16.64 9.91
C SER A 151 -13.19 17.38 11.11
N ASP A 152 -13.41 16.85 12.32
CA ASP A 152 -12.97 17.42 13.59
C ASP A 152 -12.53 16.31 14.57
N ASP A 153 -11.39 16.51 15.24
CA ASP A 153 -10.78 15.55 16.17
C ASP A 153 -11.68 15.21 17.38
N SER A 154 -12.54 16.14 17.81
CA SER A 154 -13.50 15.91 18.88
C SER A 154 -14.54 14.84 18.52
N LEU A 155 -14.84 14.69 17.22
CA LEU A 155 -15.78 13.69 16.70
C LEU A 155 -15.17 12.29 16.73
N ALA A 156 -13.86 12.18 16.49
CA ALA A 156 -13.13 10.91 16.56
C ALA A 156 -13.13 10.32 17.98
N SER A 157 -13.21 11.19 19.00
CA SER A 157 -13.22 10.80 20.42
C SER A 157 -14.60 10.34 20.91
N GLN A 158 -15.66 10.68 20.18
CA GLN A 158 -17.03 10.22 20.47
C GLN A 158 -17.23 8.87 19.78
N GLY A 159 -16.83 7.77 20.43
CA GLY A 159 -16.68 6.42 19.87
C GLY A 159 -17.89 5.77 19.15
N ASN A 160 -19.04 6.45 19.06
CA ASN A 160 -20.23 6.01 18.34
C ASN A 160 -20.49 6.76 17.02
N ARG A 161 -19.65 7.74 16.62
CA ARG A 161 -19.85 8.49 15.37
C ARG A 161 -19.10 7.83 14.21
N LYS A 162 -19.76 7.76 13.05
CA LYS A 162 -19.12 7.32 11.80
C LYS A 162 -18.26 8.46 11.23
N PRO A 163 -17.18 8.15 10.50
CA PRO A 163 -16.45 9.13 9.69
C PRO A 163 -17.41 9.95 8.82
N ASP A 164 -17.21 11.26 8.77
CA ASP A 164 -18.03 12.24 8.02
C ASP A 164 -17.25 12.93 6.90
N THR A 165 -16.03 12.47 6.63
CA THR A 165 -15.16 12.99 5.57
C THR A 165 -14.57 11.83 4.77
N GLU A 166 -14.55 11.98 3.45
CA GLU A 166 -13.86 11.09 2.52
C GLU A 166 -12.81 11.87 1.73
N ILE A 167 -11.65 11.23 1.53
CA ILE A 167 -10.63 11.69 0.59
C ILE A 167 -10.26 10.54 -0.35
N ILE A 168 -10.27 10.81 -1.65
CA ILE A 168 -9.80 9.87 -2.67
C ILE A 168 -8.50 10.43 -3.24
N THR A 169 -7.44 9.65 -3.14
CA THR A 169 -6.17 9.92 -3.82
C THR A 169 -5.81 8.78 -4.74
N ARG A 170 -4.88 9.04 -5.66
CA ARG A 170 -4.50 8.10 -6.71
C ARG A 170 -3.00 8.11 -6.92
N VAL A 171 -2.45 6.91 -7.13
CA VAL A 171 -1.08 6.72 -7.61
C VAL A 171 -1.12 6.03 -8.97
N MET A 172 -0.36 6.54 -9.94
CA MET A 172 -0.24 5.95 -11.27
C MET A 172 1.21 5.90 -11.72
N GLY A 173 1.49 5.09 -12.74
CA GLY A 173 2.80 5.04 -13.37
C GLY A 173 2.87 3.93 -14.43
N PRO A 174 4.08 3.64 -14.93
CA PRO A 174 4.31 2.57 -15.91
C PRO A 174 4.04 1.20 -15.29
N GLU A 175 4.10 0.12 -16.05
CA GLU A 175 3.82 -1.24 -15.56
C GLU A 175 4.37 -1.53 -14.13
N ILE A 176 3.51 -2.09 -13.27
CA ILE A 176 3.74 -2.14 -11.82
C ILE A 176 4.93 -3.04 -11.42
N GLY A 177 5.14 -4.15 -12.13
CA GLY A 177 6.08 -5.19 -11.75
C GLY A 177 7.51 -4.97 -12.25
N TYR A 178 7.69 -4.76 -13.55
CA TYR A 178 8.97 -4.70 -14.24
C TYR A 178 9.52 -3.29 -14.41
N LEU A 179 8.67 -2.25 -14.32
CA LEU A 179 9.11 -0.86 -14.44
C LEU A 179 9.02 -0.11 -13.10
N THR A 180 7.81 0.03 -12.55
CA THR A 180 7.57 0.80 -11.33
C THR A 180 8.32 0.22 -10.12
N THR A 181 8.27 -1.10 -9.91
CA THR A 181 8.94 -1.70 -8.75
C THR A 181 10.46 -1.49 -8.77
N PRO A 182 11.19 -1.75 -9.88
CA PRO A 182 12.61 -1.40 -9.98
C PRO A 182 12.89 0.09 -9.80
N ILE A 183 12.07 0.99 -10.35
CA ILE A 183 12.21 2.44 -10.13
C ILE A 183 12.17 2.74 -8.63
N ILE A 184 11.17 2.23 -7.90
CA ILE A 184 11.04 2.45 -6.46
C ILE A 184 12.26 1.90 -5.70
N LEU A 185 12.69 0.67 -6.02
CA LEU A 185 13.83 0.04 -5.35
C LEU A 185 15.12 0.84 -5.55
N VAL A 186 15.38 1.32 -6.77
CA VAL A 186 16.56 2.14 -7.08
C VAL A 186 16.51 3.47 -6.33
N GLN A 187 15.36 4.16 -6.30
CA GLN A 187 15.25 5.42 -5.57
C GLN A 187 15.45 5.23 -4.05
N CYS A 188 14.89 4.17 -3.46
CA CYS A 188 15.16 3.81 -2.06
C CYS A 188 16.65 3.53 -1.81
N ALA A 189 17.31 2.80 -2.71
CA ALA A 189 18.74 2.50 -2.60
C ALA A 189 19.61 3.77 -2.69
N LEU A 190 19.27 4.71 -3.57
CA LEU A 190 19.96 5.98 -3.71
C LEU A 190 19.84 6.83 -2.43
N ILE A 191 18.66 6.87 -1.81
CA ILE A 191 18.45 7.55 -0.53
C ILE A 191 19.27 6.87 0.58
N LEU A 192 19.24 5.54 0.66
CA LEU A 192 20.02 4.79 1.65
C LEU A 192 21.52 5.08 1.54
N LEU A 193 22.06 5.22 0.33
CA LEU A 193 23.48 5.51 0.10
C LEU A 193 23.82 6.98 0.42
N LYS A 194 22.95 7.92 0.03
CA LYS A 194 23.21 9.35 0.15
C LYS A 194 22.94 9.90 1.56
N GLU A 195 21.92 9.38 2.23
CA GLU A 195 21.39 9.93 3.48
C GLU A 195 21.57 8.97 4.65
N ARG A 196 22.55 8.06 4.57
CA ARG A 196 22.74 6.97 5.53
C ARG A 196 22.75 7.43 7.00
N ASP A 197 23.40 8.55 7.26
CA ASP A 197 23.53 9.13 8.60
C ASP A 197 22.21 9.72 9.12
N ASN A 198 21.30 10.10 8.24
CA ASN A 198 19.97 10.65 8.58
C ASN A 198 18.92 9.54 8.79
N LEU A 199 19.26 8.29 8.47
CA LEU A 199 18.36 7.15 8.57
C LEU A 199 18.68 6.30 9.81
N PRO A 200 17.74 5.46 10.28
CA PRO A 200 17.96 4.62 11.45
C PRO A 200 19.23 3.78 11.37
N LYS A 201 19.90 3.57 12.52
CA LYS A 201 21.20 2.88 12.60
C LYS A 201 21.19 1.46 12.04
N GLY A 202 20.06 0.77 12.08
CA GLY A 202 19.90 -0.57 11.52
C GLY A 202 18.73 -1.29 12.17
N GLY A 203 18.30 -2.39 11.56
CA GLY A 203 17.11 -3.16 11.97
C GLY A 203 16.28 -3.59 10.77
N VAL A 204 15.10 -4.15 11.06
CA VAL A 204 14.11 -4.52 10.04
C VAL A 204 12.94 -3.56 10.13
N PHE A 205 12.90 -2.60 9.22
CA PHE A 205 11.89 -1.55 9.21
C PHE A 205 11.02 -1.62 7.96
N PRO A 206 9.71 -1.34 8.08
CA PRO A 206 8.88 -1.04 6.92
C PRO A 206 9.44 0.17 6.15
N PRO A 207 9.42 0.17 4.81
CA PRO A 207 9.97 1.28 4.03
C PRO A 207 9.25 2.59 4.29
N GLY A 208 7.94 2.56 4.59
CA GLY A 208 7.16 3.76 4.85
C GLY A 208 7.69 4.60 6.01
N ILE A 209 8.10 3.98 7.12
CA ILE A 209 8.60 4.73 8.28
C ILE A 209 10.03 5.26 8.08
N VAL A 210 10.80 4.60 7.20
CA VAL A 210 12.19 4.99 6.89
C VAL A 210 12.22 6.12 5.87
N PHE A 211 11.45 5.99 4.79
CA PHE A 211 11.53 6.91 3.65
C PHE A 211 10.46 8.00 3.66
N GLY A 212 9.48 7.96 4.58
CA GLY A 212 8.36 8.90 4.58
C GLY A 212 8.80 10.36 4.60
N ALA A 213 9.73 10.72 5.50
CA ALA A 213 10.22 12.10 5.65
C ALA A 213 11.33 12.50 4.65
N THR A 214 11.65 11.62 3.68
CA THR A 214 12.70 11.85 2.67
C THR A 214 12.13 12.47 1.39
N ASP A 215 12.97 12.73 0.39
CA ASP A 215 12.57 13.19 -0.94
C ASP A 215 12.10 12.05 -1.87
N LEU A 216 11.78 10.85 -1.34
CA LEU A 216 11.39 9.70 -2.14
C LEU A 216 10.20 10.01 -3.06
N GLN A 217 9.14 10.66 -2.56
CA GLN A 217 7.98 10.98 -3.39
C GLN A 217 8.36 11.83 -4.62
N ASP A 218 9.15 12.88 -4.42
CA ASP A 218 9.60 13.77 -5.49
C ASP A 218 10.43 13.01 -6.54
N ARG A 219 11.33 12.13 -6.07
CA ARG A 219 12.12 11.26 -6.95
C ARG A 219 11.24 10.33 -7.77
N LEU A 220 10.21 9.73 -7.17
CA LEU A 220 9.28 8.87 -7.88
C LEU A 220 8.50 9.66 -8.94
N GLN A 221 8.10 10.90 -8.64
CA GLN A 221 7.48 11.81 -9.62
C GLN A 221 8.38 12.12 -10.80
N GLN A 222 9.66 12.44 -10.54
CA GLN A 222 10.66 12.66 -11.59
C GLN A 222 10.91 11.41 -12.45
N ASN A 223 10.56 10.22 -11.96
CA ASN A 223 10.70 8.94 -12.66
C ASN A 223 9.36 8.35 -13.13
N GLY A 224 8.35 9.21 -13.35
CA GLY A 224 7.11 8.83 -14.06
C GLY A 224 6.00 8.23 -13.19
N ILE A 225 6.07 8.38 -11.87
CA ILE A 225 5.01 7.97 -10.93
C ILE A 225 4.22 9.20 -10.45
N SER A 226 2.93 9.28 -10.72
CA SER A 226 2.10 10.41 -10.30
C SER A 226 1.37 10.15 -8.99
N PHE A 227 1.14 11.22 -8.23
CA PHE A 227 0.36 11.23 -6.98
C PHE A 227 -0.68 12.34 -7.08
N ASP A 228 -1.95 11.98 -7.10
CA ASP A 228 -3.05 12.92 -7.36
C ASP A 228 -4.07 12.91 -6.22
N VAL A 229 -4.54 14.09 -5.81
CA VAL A 229 -5.77 14.23 -5.02
C VAL A 229 -6.94 14.32 -5.97
N ILE A 230 -7.92 13.43 -5.82
CA ILE A 230 -9.03 13.27 -6.77
C ILE A 230 -10.28 13.96 -6.25
N SER A 231 -10.59 13.76 -4.98
CA SER A 231 -11.71 14.40 -4.30
C SER A 231 -11.47 14.47 -2.79
N LYS A 232 -12.10 15.46 -2.15
CA LYS A 232 -12.25 15.56 -0.71
C LYS A 232 -13.65 16.08 -0.42
N ASN A 233 -14.49 15.25 0.18
CA ASN A 233 -15.91 15.51 0.37
C ASN A 233 -16.32 15.25 1.82
N ASN A 234 -17.33 15.98 2.30
CA ASN A 234 -18.05 15.59 3.51
C ASN A 234 -19.12 14.56 3.14
N VAL A 235 -19.31 13.53 3.96
CA VAL A 235 -20.16 12.35 3.69
C VAL A 235 -21.17 12.10 4.80
#